data_AF-A0A814YGP7-F1
#
_entry.id   AF-A0A814YGP7-F1
#
_cell.length_a   1.000
_cell.length_b   1.000
_cell.length_c   1.000
_cell.angle_alpha   90.00
_cell.angle_beta   90.00
_cell.angle_gamma   90.00
#
_symmetry.space_group_name_H-M   'P 1'
#
loop_
_entity.id
_entity.type
_entity.pdbx_description
1 polymer ?
#
loop_
_entity_poly.entity_id
_entity_poly.type
_entity_poly.pdbx_seq_one_letter_code
_entity_poly.pdbx_strand_id
1 'polypeptide(L)' 'MDSRRQGRSTLSSTSISYDLMMTDVIGLLNYLGIRQVHVVGWSDGAIIGLNLATNYPNRLLSLFAFAANYIPSGV' A
#
# COMPACT_ATOMS: atom_id res chain seq x y z
N MET A 1 -0.82 -5.39 -8.35
CA MET A 1 -1.01 -4.02 -8.88
C MET A 1 0.35 -3.46 -9.19
N ASP A 2 0.48 -2.63 -10.22
CA ASP A 2 1.67 -1.80 -10.38
C ASP A 2 1.47 -0.52 -9.56
N SER A 3 2.39 -0.19 -8.64
CA SER A 3 2.30 1.06 -7.88
C SER A 3 2.32 2.27 -8.81
N ARG A 4 1.77 3.41 -8.37
CA ARG A 4 1.90 4.68 -9.12
C ARG A 4 3.35 4.91 -9.57
N ARG A 5 3.54 5.37 -10.82
CA ARG A 5 4.86 5.56 -11.46
C ARG A 5 5.71 4.29 -11.64
N GLN A 6 5.14 3.10 -11.49
CA GLN A 6 5.79 1.81 -11.78
C GLN A 6 5.00 1.07 -12.85
N GLY A 7 5.69 0.24 -13.65
CA GLY A 7 5.06 -0.62 -14.65
C GLY A 7 4.14 0.14 -15.61
N ARG A 8 2.86 -0.23 -15.65
CA ARG A 8 1.84 0.38 -16.52
C ARG A 8 0.95 1.41 -15.82
N SER A 9 1.20 1.72 -14.55
CA SER A 9 0.44 2.72 -13.80
C SER A 9 0.86 4.14 -14.16
N THR A 10 -0.07 5.09 -14.00
CA THR A 10 0.10 6.50 -14.43
C THR A 10 1.37 7.14 -13.89
N LEU A 11 2.06 7.88 -14.77
CA LEU A 11 3.16 8.76 -14.40
C LEU A 11 2.59 10.14 -14.00
N SER A 12 2.42 10.36 -12.70
CA SER A 12 2.03 11.67 -12.16
C SER A 12 3.25 12.48 -11.70
N SER A 13 3.18 13.81 -11.81
CA SER A 13 4.14 14.74 -11.21
C SER A 13 3.95 14.93 -9.70
N THR A 14 2.88 14.38 -9.12
CA THR A 14 2.65 14.42 -7.67
C THR A 14 3.81 13.77 -6.92
N SER A 15 4.27 14.41 -5.84
CA SER A 15 5.27 13.85 -4.93
C SER A 15 4.78 12.51 -4.37
N ILE A 16 5.66 11.53 -4.32
CA ILE A 16 5.32 10.17 -3.86
C ILE A 16 5.48 10.09 -2.34
N SER A 17 4.50 9.49 -1.66
CA SER A 17 4.58 9.15 -0.23
C SER A 17 3.89 7.82 0.01
N TYR A 18 4.21 7.15 1.14
CA TYR A 18 3.58 5.88 1.49
C TYR A 18 2.08 6.04 1.75
N ASP A 19 1.65 7.15 2.36
CA ASP A 19 0.22 7.44 2.56
C ASP A 19 -0.49 7.54 1.20
N LEU A 20 0.12 8.23 0.25
CA LEU A 20 -0.43 8.41 -1.08
C LEU A 20 -0.45 7.08 -1.87
N MET A 21 0.53 6.20 -1.69
CA MET A 21 0.50 4.87 -2.29
C MET A 21 -0.53 3.95 -1.61
N MET A 22 -0.75 4.09 -0.30
CA MET A 22 -1.80 3.36 0.42
C MET A 22 -3.20 3.78 -0.05
N THR A 23 -3.43 5.06 -0.37
CA THR A 23 -4.73 5.49 -0.92
C THR A 23 -4.99 4.92 -2.31
N ASP A 24 -3.98 4.60 -3.12
CA ASP A 24 -4.18 3.84 -4.36
C ASP A 24 -4.72 2.44 -4.10
N VAL A 25 -4.21 1.77 -3.06
CA VAL A 25 -4.73 0.45 -2.67
C VAL A 25 -6.20 0.56 -2.34
N ILE A 26 -6.60 1.52 -1.50
CA ILE A 26 -8.00 1.76 -1.16
C ILE A 26 -8.83 2.08 -2.41
N GLY A 27 -8.33 2.96 -3.29
CA GLY A 27 -8.98 3.33 -4.54
C GLY A 27 -9.20 2.12 -5.45
N LEU A 28 -8.19 1.28 -5.62
CA LEU A 28 -8.24 0.07 -6.42
C LEU A 28 -9.24 -0.93 -5.84
N LEU A 29 -9.22 -1.16 -4.52
CA LEU A 29 -10.17 -2.06 -3.87
C LEU A 29 -11.61 -1.57 -4.04
N ASN A 30 -11.84 -0.26 -3.92
CA ASN A 30 -13.16 0.33 -4.14
C ASN A 30 -13.61 0.14 -5.60
N TYR A 31 -12.72 0.40 -6.57
CA TYR A 31 -13.00 0.20 -7.99
C TYR A 31 -13.36 -1.26 -8.31
N LEU A 32 -12.67 -2.22 -7.69
CA LEU A 32 -12.93 -3.65 -7.87
C LEU A 32 -14.10 -4.19 -7.01
N GLY A 33 -14.71 -3.36 -6.16
CA GLY A 33 -15.77 -3.80 -5.24
C GLY A 33 -15.29 -4.73 -4.11
N ILE A 34 -14.00 -4.73 -3.79
CA ILE A 34 -13.40 -5.59 -2.76
C ILE A 34 -13.47 -4.90 -1.40
N ARG A 35 -14.29 -5.45 -0.50
CA ARG A 35 -14.45 -4.89 0.85
C ARG A 35 -13.25 -5.16 1.75
N GLN A 36 -12.73 -6.39 1.77
CA GLN A 36 -11.59 -6.79 2.59
C GLN A 36 -10.63 -7.65 1.78
N VAL A 37 -9.35 -7.64 2.15
CA VAL A 37 -8.27 -8.24 1.35
C VAL A 37 -7.17 -8.82 2.26
N HIS A 38 -6.51 -9.88 1.79
CA HIS A 38 -5.23 -10.34 2.31
C HIS A 38 -4.09 -9.66 1.55
N VAL A 39 -3.12 -9.08 2.26
CA VAL A 39 -1.99 -8.37 1.64
C VAL A 39 -0.69 -9.15 1.83
N VAL A 40 0.06 -9.29 0.74
CA VAL A 40 1.45 -9.76 0.74
C VAL A 40 2.31 -8.59 0.26
N GLY A 41 3.06 -7.98 1.17
CA GLY A 41 3.91 -6.82 0.92
C GLY A 41 5.39 -7.14 1.03
N TRP A 42 6.17 -6.65 0.07
CA TRP A 42 7.64 -6.72 0.07
C TRP A 42 8.23 -5.32 -0.08
N SER A 43 9.26 -5.01 0.72
CA SER A 43 9.96 -3.71 0.71
C SER A 43 8.97 -2.54 0.89
N ASP A 44 8.90 -1.59 -0.04
CA ASP A 44 7.92 -0.51 -0.03
C ASP A 44 6.46 -1.03 0.08
N GLY A 45 6.17 -2.16 -0.56
CA GLY A 45 4.86 -2.81 -0.46
C GLY A 45 4.53 -3.30 0.95
N ALA A 46 5.55 -3.66 1.73
CA ALA A 46 5.38 -4.03 3.14
C ALA A 46 5.10 -2.79 4.02
N ILE A 47 5.73 -1.65 3.72
CA ILE A 47 5.45 -0.37 4.39
C ILE A 47 4.00 0.08 4.08
N ILE A 48 3.58 -0.02 2.82
CA ILE A 48 2.19 0.26 2.41
C ILE A 48 1.22 -0.68 3.13
N GLY A 49 1.56 -1.97 3.25
CA GLY A 49 0.76 -2.96 3.98
C GLY A 49 0.60 -2.61 5.47
N LEU A 50 1.69 -2.21 6.14
CA LEU A 50 1.66 -1.74 7.54
C LEU A 50 0.81 -0.48 7.68
N ASN A 51 0.96 0.48 6.76
CA ASN A 51 0.17 1.71 6.74
C ASN A 51 -1.34 1.42 6.57
N LEU A 52 -1.70 0.47 5.69
CA LEU A 52 -3.07 0.00 5.53
C LEU A 52 -3.62 -0.64 6.81
N ALA A 53 -2.81 -1.47 7.50
CA ALA A 53 -3.19 -2.09 8.75
C ALA A 53 -3.47 -1.07 9.86
N THR A 54 -2.70 0.02 9.91
CA THR A 54 -2.87 1.10 10.88
C THR A 54 -4.06 1.98 10.57
N ASN A 55 -4.21 2.45 9.32
CA ASN A 55 -5.18 3.48 8.96
C ASN A 55 -6.52 2.92 8.46
N TYR A 56 -6.55 1.69 7.95
CA TYR A 56 -7.75 1.04 7.41
C TYR A 56 -7.87 -0.43 7.86
N PRO A 57 -7.82 -0.73 9.18
CA PRO A 57 -7.86 -2.11 9.68
C PRO A 57 -9.10 -2.88 9.20
N ASN A 58 -10.24 -2.19 9.03
CA ASN A 58 -11.49 -2.77 8.52
C ASN A 58 -11.45 -3.23 7.05
N ARG A 59 -10.35 -2.94 6.34
CA ARG A 59 -10.12 -3.35 4.94
C ARG A 59 -9.15 -4.53 4.83
N LEU A 60 -8.54 -4.96 5.93
CA LEU A 60 -7.44 -5.92 5.93
C LEU A 60 -7.82 -7.19 6.72
N LEU A 61 -7.78 -8.35 6.08
CA LEU A 61 -7.99 -9.66 6.73
C LEU A 61 -6.70 -10.21 7.34
N SER A 62 -5.59 -10.11 6.61
CA SER A 62 -4.26 -10.45 7.11
C SER A 62 -3.17 -9.76 6.28
N LEU A 63 -1.99 -9.59 6.88
CA LEU A 63 -0.82 -9.01 6.25
C LEU A 63 0.38 -9.94 6.44
N PHE A 64 1.03 -10.27 5.34
CA PHE A 64 2.41 -10.74 5.32
C PHE A 64 3.31 -9.56 4.89
N ALA A 65 4.19 -9.12 5.78
CA ALA A 65 5.10 -8.01 5.55
C ALA A 65 6.55 -8.50 5.58
N PHE A 66 7.29 -8.28 4.49
CA PHE A 66 8.68 -8.71 4.36
C PHE A 66 9.60 -7.57 3.93
N ALA A 67 10.74 -7.43 4.62
CA ALA A 67 11.75 -6.41 4.35
C ALA A 67 11.22 -4.95 4.39
N ALA A 68 10.27 -4.64 5.27
CA ALA A 68 9.81 -3.28 5.49
C ALA A 68 10.85 -2.47 6.29
N ASN A 69 11.02 -1.19 5.96
CA ASN A 69 11.51 -0.22 6.93
C ASN A 69 10.35 0.11 7.88
N TYR A 70 10.37 -0.42 9.09
CA TYR A 70 9.31 -0.21 10.09
C TYR A 70 9.66 0.88 11.12
N ILE A 71 10.88 1.43 11.05
CA ILE A 71 11.34 2.54 11.87
C ILE A 71 11.33 3.80 11.00
N PRO A 72 10.51 4.83 11.31
CA PRO A 72 10.38 6.03 10.46
C PRO A 72 11.68 6.81 10.24
N SER A 73 12.65 6.70 11.14
CA SER A 73 13.97 7.32 10.98
C SER A 73 14.84 6.61 9.93
N GLY A 74 14.45 5.44 9.44
CA GLY A 74 15.17 4.69 8.41
C GLY A 74 16.53 4.14 8.86
N VAL A 75 16.74 4.03 10.18
CA VAL A 75 17.93 3.45 10.83
C VAL A 75 17.53 2.25 11.67
#